data_AF-A0A947BPF2-F1
#
_entry.id   AF-A0A947BPF2-F1
#
_cell.length_a   1.000
_cell.length_b   1.000
_cell.length_c   1.000
_cell.angle_alpha   90.00
_cell.angle_beta   90.00
_cell.angle_gamma   90.00
#
_symmetry.space_group_name_H-M   'P 1'
#
loop_
_entity.id
_entity.type
_entity.pdbx_description
1 polymer ?
#
loop_
_entity_poly.entity_id
_entity_poly.type
_entity_poly.pdbx_seq_one_letter_code
_entity_poly.pdbx_strand_id
1 'polypeptide(L)'
;CFRDTGGDIRDLAINRLPEYTSAWASTVHKSQGSEFDSVLLILPSDPESAVLSRELLYTAITRARRRFILHASNSVVVRAIENLTRRHSGLAYKLGWPG
;
A
#
# COMPACT_ATOMS: atom_id res chain seq x y z
N CYS A 1 -7.06 -17.39 -17.47
CA CYS A 1 -6.77 -16.32 -18.43
C CYS A 1 -6.25 -15.08 -17.70
N PHE A 2 -5.50 -14.22 -18.37
CA PHE A 2 -5.01 -12.92 -17.88
C PHE A 2 -5.31 -11.85 -18.91
N ARG A 3 -5.58 -10.63 -18.46
CA ARG A 3 -5.77 -9.48 -19.35
C ARG A 3 -4.40 -8.85 -19.64
N ASP A 4 -4.06 -8.66 -20.91
CA ASP A 4 -2.88 -7.89 -21.31
C ASP A 4 -3.17 -6.37 -21.24
N THR A 5 -2.12 -5.56 -21.33
CA THR A 5 -2.16 -4.10 -21.40
C THR A 5 -3.01 -3.56 -22.55
N GLY A 6 -3.12 -4.28 -23.66
CA GLY A 6 -4.05 -3.97 -24.77
C GLY A 6 -5.53 -4.27 -24.47
N GLY A 7 -5.84 -4.92 -23.35
CA GLY A 7 -7.20 -5.34 -22.99
C GLY A 7 -7.59 -6.74 -23.46
N ASP A 8 -6.78 -7.36 -24.31
CA ASP A 8 -6.98 -8.72 -24.79
C ASP A 8 -6.84 -9.76 -23.68
N ILE A 9 -7.62 -10.83 -23.78
CA ILE A 9 -7.59 -11.94 -22.84
C ILE A 9 -6.65 -13.01 -23.38
N ARG A 10 -5.62 -13.35 -22.59
CA ARG A 10 -4.66 -14.40 -22.89
C ARG A 10 -4.90 -15.62 -21.99
N ASP A 11 -5.03 -16.79 -22.61
CA ASP A 11 -5.04 -18.05 -21.87
C ASP A 11 -3.64 -18.52 -21.52
N LEU A 12 -3.49 -18.99 -20.29
CA LEU A 12 -2.25 -19.55 -19.79
C LEU A 12 -2.58 -20.86 -19.09
N ALA A 13 -1.91 -21.94 -19.50
CA ALA A 13 -2.04 -23.24 -18.85
C ALA A 13 -1.51 -23.16 -17.41
N ILE A 14 -2.17 -23.83 -16.47
CA ILE A 14 -1.85 -23.78 -15.03
C ILE A 14 -0.40 -24.17 -14.76
N ASN A 15 0.12 -25.18 -15.49
CA ASN A 15 1.50 -25.64 -15.37
C ASN A 15 2.56 -24.64 -15.89
N ARG A 16 2.15 -23.53 -16.50
CA ARG A 16 3.03 -22.44 -16.95
C ARG A 16 2.94 -21.21 -16.06
N LEU A 17 2.14 -21.24 -15.00
CA LEU A 17 2.11 -20.15 -14.04
C LEU A 17 3.48 -20.06 -13.33
N PRO A 18 4.11 -18.88 -13.30
CA PRO A 18 5.25 -18.65 -12.42
C PRO A 18 4.82 -18.74 -10.96
N GLU A 19 5.75 -18.62 -10.01
CA GLU A 19 5.44 -18.60 -8.58
C GLU A 19 4.33 -17.59 -8.27
N TYR A 20 3.31 -18.05 -7.55
CA TYR A 20 2.11 -17.26 -7.26
C TYR A 20 1.76 -17.36 -5.78
N THR A 21 1.11 -16.31 -5.29
CA THR A 21 0.57 -16.24 -3.93
C THR A 21 -0.91 -15.87 -4.00
N SER A 22 -1.65 -16.19 -2.95
CA SER A 22 -3.05 -15.78 -2.88
C SER A 22 -3.18 -14.25 -2.88
N ALA A 23 -4.15 -13.74 -3.62
CA ALA A 23 -4.44 -12.31 -3.72
C ALA A 23 -5.70 -11.89 -2.93
N TRP A 24 -6.18 -12.70 -1.98
CA TRP A 24 -7.32 -12.34 -1.12
C TRP A 24 -7.06 -11.07 -0.30
N ALA A 25 -5.83 -10.90 0.16
CA ALA A 25 -5.34 -9.69 0.79
C ALA A 25 -3.94 -9.40 0.27
N SER A 26 -3.65 -8.13 0.02
CA SER A 26 -2.33 -7.68 -0.41
C SER A 26 -1.82 -6.58 0.52
N THR A 27 -0.50 -6.41 0.54
CA THR A 27 0.09 -5.30 1.29
C THR A 27 -0.10 -4.00 0.53
N VAL A 28 -0.18 -2.88 1.25
CA VAL A 28 -0.23 -1.55 0.62
C VAL A 28 0.90 -1.35 -0.39
N HIS A 29 2.11 -1.84 -0.06
CA HIS A 29 3.27 -1.83 -0.96
C HIS A 29 3.03 -2.58 -2.27
N LYS A 30 2.43 -3.78 -2.24
CA LYS A 30 2.11 -4.56 -3.45
C LYS A 30 1.01 -3.93 -4.30
N SER A 31 0.20 -3.03 -3.73
CA SER A 31 -0.90 -2.34 -4.43
C SER A 31 -0.47 -1.04 -5.13
N GLN A 32 0.81 -0.67 -5.07
CA GLN A 32 1.29 0.57 -5.70
C GLN A 32 1.02 0.58 -7.21
N GLY A 33 0.48 1.70 -7.70
CA GLY A 33 0.08 1.86 -9.10
C GLY A 33 -1.28 1.24 -9.47
N SER A 34 -1.90 0.47 -8.56
CA SER A 34 -3.26 -0.04 -8.73
C SER A 34 -4.29 0.85 -8.04
N GLU A 35 -5.54 0.79 -8.47
CA GLU A 35 -6.67 1.45 -7.80
C GLU A 35 -7.88 0.52 -7.82
N PHE A 36 -8.73 0.64 -6.81
CA PHE A 36 -9.88 -0.21 -6.60
C PHE A 36 -11.12 0.63 -6.29
N ASP A 37 -12.30 0.18 -6.72
CA ASP A 37 -13.55 0.88 -6.40
C ASP A 37 -13.78 0.98 -4.89
N SER A 38 -13.43 -0.07 -4.15
CA SER A 38 -13.53 -0.13 -2.69
C SER A 38 -12.27 -0.74 -2.08
N VAL A 39 -11.79 -0.17 -0.97
CA VAL A 39 -10.65 -0.67 -0.20
C VAL A 39 -11.06 -0.86 1.26
N LEU A 40 -10.73 -2.01 1.82
CA LEU A 40 -10.71 -2.27 3.26
C LEU A 40 -9.25 -2.33 3.71
N LEU A 41 -8.81 -1.36 4.53
CA LEU A 41 -7.50 -1.38 5.15
C LEU A 41 -7.61 -1.96 6.56
N ILE A 42 -6.78 -2.94 6.87
CA ILE A 42 -6.63 -3.51 8.21
C ILE A 42 -5.25 -3.12 8.71
N LEU A 43 -5.19 -2.42 9.84
CA LEU A 43 -3.93 -2.07 10.51
C LEU A 43 -3.64 -3.07 11.63
N PRO A 44 -2.35 -3.30 11.98
CA PRO A 44 -2.00 -4.08 13.15
C PRO A 44 -2.61 -3.47 14.41
N SER A 45 -2.98 -4.33 15.36
CA SER A 45 -3.56 -3.90 16.63
C SER A 45 -2.56 -3.21 17.56
N ASP A 46 -1.27 -3.45 17.36
CA ASP A 46 -0.17 -2.85 18.12
C ASP A 46 0.15 -1.43 17.60
N PRO A 47 -0.06 -0.37 18.40
CA PRO A 47 0.28 1.00 18.02
C PRO A 47 1.78 1.22 17.79
N GLU A 48 2.65 0.42 18.38
CA GLU A 48 4.10 0.57 18.23
C GLU A 48 4.66 -0.18 17.01
N SER A 49 3.79 -0.76 16.17
CA SER A 49 4.22 -1.44 14.97
C SER A 49 4.96 -0.50 14.01
N ALA A 50 6.19 -0.87 13.63
CA ALA A 50 7.05 -0.10 12.73
C ALA A 50 6.47 0.11 11.32
N VAL A 51 5.43 -0.64 10.94
CA VAL A 51 4.75 -0.49 9.66
C VAL A 51 3.80 0.71 9.65
N LEU A 52 3.43 1.24 10.82
CA LEU A 52 2.50 2.36 10.94
C LEU A 52 3.22 3.66 10.59
N SER A 53 2.83 4.28 9.48
CA SER A 53 3.28 5.61 9.09
C SER A 53 2.19 6.38 8.37
N ARG A 54 2.35 7.71 8.35
CA ARG A 54 1.42 8.61 7.67
C ARG A 54 1.37 8.32 6.19
N GLU A 55 2.53 8.03 5.60
CA GLU A 55 2.67 7.71 4.18
C GLU A 55 1.99 6.39 3.82
N LEU A 56 2.05 5.38 4.69
CA LEU A 56 1.35 4.11 4.47
C LEU A 56 -0.17 4.31 4.49
N LEU A 57 -0.68 5.03 5.49
CA LEU A 57 -2.11 5.33 5.60
C LEU A 57 -2.59 6.18 4.41
N TYR A 58 -1.84 7.22 4.04
CA TYR A 58 -2.13 8.05 2.87
C TYR A 58 -2.16 7.23 1.59
N THR A 59 -1.15 6.38 1.38
CA THR A 59 -1.07 5.53 0.18
C THR A 59 -2.29 4.61 0.10
N ALA A 60 -2.67 3.96 1.20
CA ALA A 60 -3.84 3.08 1.26
C ALA A 60 -5.15 3.83 0.95
N ILE A 61 -5.32 5.05 1.46
CA ILE A 61 -6.48 5.91 1.16
C ILE A 61 -6.54 6.21 -0.34
N THR A 62 -5.42 6.60 -0.96
CA THR A 62 -5.38 6.93 -2.40
C THR A 62 -5.59 5.72 -3.32
N ARG A 63 -5.55 4.48 -2.81
CA ARG A 63 -5.89 3.29 -3.62
C ARG A 63 -7.40 3.17 -3.86
N ALA A 64 -8.23 3.84 -3.07
CA ALA A 64 -9.70 3.76 -3.17
C ALA A 64 -10.27 4.83 -4.11
N ARG A 65 -11.06 4.42 -5.10
CA ARG A 65 -11.75 5.32 -6.03
C ARG A 65 -13.07 5.86 -5.50
N ARG A 66 -13.83 5.03 -4.78
CA ARG A 66 -15.19 5.38 -4.33
C ARG A 66 -15.41 5.19 -2.84
N ARG A 67 -14.89 4.11 -2.26
CA ARG A 67 -15.13 3.78 -0.85
C ARG A 67 -13.86 3.30 -0.16
N PHE A 68 -13.61 3.84 1.03
CA PHE A 68 -12.54 3.41 1.90
C PHE A 68 -13.12 3.00 3.26
N ILE A 69 -12.73 1.84 3.76
CA ILE A 69 -13.09 1.32 5.08
C ILE A 69 -11.80 1.07 5.84
N LEU A 70 -11.72 1.56 7.07
CA LEU A 70 -10.58 1.35 7.95
C LEU A 70 -10.98 0.47 9.13
N HIS A 71 -10.22 -0.60 9.33
CA HIS A 71 -10.31 -1.44 10.52
C HIS A 71 -9.04 -1.26 11.35
N ALA A 72 -9.15 -0.42 12.38
CA ALA A 72 -8.07 -0.09 13.32
C ALA A 72 -8.68 0.51 14.60
N SER A 73 -7.94 0.46 15.71
CA SER A 73 -8.29 1.22 16.91
C SER A 73 -7.90 2.70 16.74
N ASN A 74 -8.56 3.60 17.48
CA ASN A 74 -8.22 5.03 17.45
C ASN A 74 -6.75 5.30 17.80
N SER A 75 -6.17 4.56 18.75
CA SER A 75 -4.76 4.72 19.13
C SER A 75 -3.81 4.37 17.98
N VAL A 76 -4.09 3.29 17.24
CA VAL A 76 -3.31 2.89 16.06
C VAL A 76 -3.41 3.95 14.96
N VAL A 77 -4.60 4.53 14.74
CA VAL A 77 -4.79 5.57 13.73
C VAL A 77 -4.03 6.84 14.09
N VAL A 78 -4.16 7.31 15.34
CA VAL A 78 -3.42 8.48 15.83
C VAL A 78 -1.91 8.26 15.68
N ARG A 79 -1.41 7.10 16.10
CA ARG A 79 0.01 6.77 16.01
C ARG A 79 0.52 6.70 14.57
N ALA A 80 -0.27 6.12 13.65
CA ALA A 80 0.07 6.11 12.24
C ALA A 80 0.14 7.53 11.66
N ILE A 81 -0.78 8.43 12.04
CA ILE A 81 -0.78 9.82 11.59
C ILE A 81 0.43 10.57 12.16
N GLU A 82 0.78 10.37 13.43
CA GLU A 82 1.91 11.05 14.07
C GLU A 82 3.28 10.59 13.54
N ASN A 83 3.39 9.34 13.10
CA ASN A 83 4.65 8.77 12.63
C ASN A 83 4.96 9.14 11.16
N LEU A 84 5.80 10.16 10.98
CA LEU A 84 6.33 10.57 9.67
C LEU A 84 7.55 9.73 9.31
N THR A 85 7.57 9.20 8.08
CA THR A 85 8.72 8.43 7.58
C THR A 85 9.93 9.35 7.38
N ARG A 86 10.93 9.25 8.26
CA ARG A 86 12.20 9.99 8.11
C ARG A 86 13.10 9.29 7.10
N ARG A 87 13.51 10.03 6.06
CA ARG A 87 14.41 9.52 5.01
C ARG A 87 15.82 10.08 5.19
N HIS A 88 16.78 9.20 5.46
CA HIS A 88 18.19 9.55 5.53
C HIS A 88 18.87 9.18 4.20
N SER A 89 18.90 10.10 3.23
CA SER A 89 19.48 9.85 1.89
C SER A 89 20.65 10.76 1.51
N GLY A 90 20.97 11.78 2.33
CA GLY A 90 21.97 12.81 2.02
C GLY A 90 21.60 13.73 0.85
N LEU A 91 20.49 13.46 0.15
CA LEU A 91 20.05 14.25 -1.01
C LEU A 91 19.67 15.68 -0.62
N ALA A 92 18.99 15.86 0.51
CA ALA A 92 18.64 17.19 1.03
C ALA A 92 19.88 18.07 1.24
N TYR A 93 20.94 17.49 1.83
CA TYR A 93 22.22 18.17 2.00
C TYR A 93 22.87 18.55 0.66
N LYS A 94 22.90 17.62 -0.31
CA LYS A 94 23.44 17.88 -1.65
C LYS A 94 22.67 18.97 -2.41
N LEU A 95 21.37 19.11 -2.16
CA LEU A 95 20.52 20.13 -2.77
C LEU A 95 20.54 21.47 -2.01
N GLY A 96 21.32 21.59 -0.92
CA GLY A 96 21.40 22.82 -0.13
C GLY A 96 20.14 23.15 0.67
N TRP A 97 19.29 22.15 0.95
CA TRP A 97 18.08 22.36 1.72
C TRP A 97 18.42 22.67 3.20
N PRO A 98 17.94 23.79 3.79
CA PRO A 98 18.19 24.12 5.19
C PRO A 98 17.48 23.13 6.11
N GLY A 99 18.24 22.46 6.98
CA GLY A 99 17.76 21.45 7.92
C GLY A 99 16.77 21.97 8.96
#